data_AF-A0A2V9T8J0-F1
#
_entry.id   AF-A0A2V9T8J0-F1
#
_cell.length_a   1.000
_cell.length_b   1.000
_cell.length_c   1.000
_cell.angle_alpha   90.00
_cell.angle_beta   90.00
_cell.angle_gamma   90.00
#
_symmetry.space_group_name_H-M   'P 1'
#
loop_
_entity.id
_entity.type
_entity.pdbx_description
1 polymer ?
#
loop_
_entity_poly.entity_id
_entity_poly.type
_entity_poly.pdbx_seq_one_letter_code
_entity_poly.pdbx_strand_id
1 'polypeptide(L)'
;AAAFAPSLKVAIVLFLCREALVEMDVPTRQSYVAAVVLPNERTFASGIANLARNIFWAVGSSVAGFLMQNVAFSAPLVIGGGAKISYDLLLYRAFRNLAPPEEQST
;
A
#
# COMPACT_ATOMS: atom_id res chain seq x y z
N ALA A 1 -5.71 -0.78 -15.93
CA ALA A 1 -5.20 0.40 -16.65
C ALA A 1 -4.10 0.04 -17.65
N ALA A 2 -2.93 -0.48 -17.22
CA ALA A 2 -1.85 -0.86 -18.15
C ALA A 2 -2.22 -1.95 -19.17
N ALA A 3 -3.10 -2.90 -18.79
CA ALA A 3 -3.60 -3.95 -19.70
C ALA A 3 -4.48 -3.44 -20.86
N PHE A 4 -4.95 -2.20 -20.82
CA PHE A 4 -5.75 -1.56 -21.89
C PHE A 4 -4.98 -0.45 -22.61
N ALA A 5 -3.67 -0.30 -22.35
CA ALA A 5 -2.87 0.73 -22.98
C ALA A 5 -2.61 0.40 -24.47
N PRO A 6 -2.94 1.29 -25.41
CA PRO A 6 -2.79 1.03 -26.84
C PRO A 6 -1.33 1.01 -27.32
N SER A 7 -0.37 1.35 -26.45
CA SER A 7 1.07 1.28 -26.77
C SER A 7 1.92 0.94 -25.55
N LEU A 8 3.07 0.30 -25.78
CA LEU A 8 4.06 -0.07 -24.76
C LEU A 8 4.51 1.13 -23.92
N LYS A 9 4.69 2.30 -24.54
CA LYS A 9 5.09 3.53 -23.85
C LYS A 9 4.03 3.99 -22.84
N VAL A 10 2.76 3.93 -23.23
CA VAL A 10 1.63 4.28 -22.34
C VAL A 10 1.49 3.25 -21.21
N ALA A 11 1.73 1.97 -21.49
CA ALA A 11 1.73 0.92 -20.47
C ALA A 11 2.83 1.17 -19.41
N ILE A 12 4.05 1.50 -19.83
CA ILE A 12 5.17 1.81 -18.94
C ILE A 12 4.87 3.05 -18.09
N VAL A 13 4.38 4.14 -18.69
CA VAL A 13 4.05 5.36 -17.95
C VAL A 13 2.94 5.10 -16.93
N LEU A 14 1.85 4.41 -17.32
CA LEU A 14 0.77 4.06 -16.40
C LEU A 14 1.23 3.11 -15.29
N PHE A 15 2.15 2.19 -15.59
CA PHE A 15 2.74 1.31 -14.61
C PHE A 15 3.60 2.10 -13.60
N LEU A 16 4.49 2.95 -14.08
CA LEU A 16 5.34 3.81 -13.23
C LEU A 16 4.50 4.75 -12.36
N CYS A 17 3.45 5.37 -12.91
CA CYS A 17 2.53 6.20 -12.14
C CYS A 17 1.81 5.37 -11.06
N ARG A 18 1.37 4.15 -11.39
CA ARG A 18 0.79 3.24 -10.40
C ARG A 18 1.79 2.90 -9.30
N GLU A 19 3.02 2.52 -9.63
CA GLU A 19 4.03 2.17 -8.63
C GLU A 19 4.37 3.37 -7.76
N ALA A 20 4.49 4.58 -8.33
CA ALA A 20 4.70 5.81 -7.57
C ALA A 20 3.57 6.08 -6.57
N LEU A 21 2.31 5.90 -6.98
CA LEU A 21 1.14 6.04 -6.11
C LEU A 21 1.03 4.90 -5.09
N VAL A 22 1.51 3.69 -5.42
CA VAL A 22 1.52 2.55 -4.50
C VAL A 22 2.57 2.73 -3.41
N GLU A 23 3.73 3.27 -3.75
CA GLU A 23 4.83 3.46 -2.81
C GLU A 23 4.72 4.72 -1.94
N MET A 24 3.95 5.76 -2.31
CA MET A 24 3.83 7.01 -1.53
C MET A 24 3.43 6.79 -0.05
N ASP A 25 2.68 5.74 0.25
CA ASP A 25 2.20 5.42 1.61
C ASP A 25 3.27 4.76 2.49
N VAL A 26 4.39 4.34 1.90
CA VAL A 26 5.49 3.67 2.59
C VAL A 26 6.42 4.68 3.28
N PRO A 27 7.06 5.65 2.59
CA PRO A 27 7.98 6.59 3.23
C PRO A 27 7.28 7.49 4.24
N THR A 28 6.03 7.89 3.98
CA THR A 28 5.23 8.72 4.88
C THR A 28 4.98 8.01 6.22
N ARG A 29 4.57 6.74 6.17
CA ARG A 29 4.34 5.93 7.38
C ARG A 29 5.64 5.58 8.10
N GLN A 30 6.72 5.33 7.37
CA GLN A 30 8.04 5.07 7.97
C GLN A 30 8.56 6.31 8.70
N SER A 31 8.41 7.50 8.10
CA SER A 31 8.74 8.79 8.73
C SER A 31 7.88 9.06 9.97
N TYR A 32 6.57 8.82 9.88
CA TYR A 32 5.66 8.97 11.02
C TYR A 32 6.07 8.06 12.17
N VAL A 33 6.23 6.75 11.94
CA VAL A 33 6.68 5.80 12.97
C VAL A 33 8.00 6.27 13.58
N ALA A 34 9.01 6.63 12.78
CA ALA A 34 10.28 7.12 13.29
C ALA A 34 10.17 8.40 14.16
N ALA A 35 9.15 9.23 13.92
CA ALA A 35 8.86 10.41 14.74
C ALA A 35 8.17 10.06 16.07
N VAL A 36 7.30 9.05 16.11
CA VAL A 36 6.57 8.65 17.33
C VAL A 36 7.34 7.67 18.22
N VAL A 37 8.32 6.92 17.69
CA VAL A 37 9.13 5.97 18.49
C VAL A 37 10.42 6.62 19.01
N LEU A 38 10.76 6.31 20.27
CA LEU A 38 12.01 6.74 20.91
C LEU A 38 13.23 6.28 20.07
N PRO A 39 14.33 7.08 20.02
CA PRO A 39 15.47 6.80 19.14
C PRO A 39 16.09 5.41 19.30
N ASN A 40 16.09 4.88 20.53
CA ASN A 40 16.59 3.54 20.88
C ASN A 40 15.66 2.39 20.44
N GLU A 41 14.38 2.67 20.20
CA GLU A 41 13.36 1.65 19.86
C GLU A 41 13.06 1.59 18.36
N ARG A 42 13.56 2.56 17.57
CA ARG A 42 13.34 2.63 16.11
C ARG A 42 13.76 1.36 15.37
N THR A 43 14.88 0.74 15.76
CA THR A 43 15.36 -0.51 15.16
C THR A 43 14.41 -1.66 15.44
N PHE A 44 13.90 -1.76 16.66
CA PHE A 44 12.94 -2.80 17.05
C PHE A 44 11.58 -2.60 16.36
N ALA A 45 11.07 -1.36 16.35
CA ALA A 45 9.83 -1.00 15.66
C ALA A 45 9.92 -1.27 14.14
N SER A 46 11.03 -0.89 13.51
CA SER A 46 11.29 -1.18 12.10
C SER A 46 11.42 -2.68 11.85
N GLY A 47 12.04 -3.42 12.77
CA GLY A 47 12.17 -4.87 12.73
C GLY A 47 10.82 -5.57 12.74
N ILE A 48 9.92 -5.20 13.67
CA ILE A 48 8.56 -5.75 13.74
C ILE A 48 7.76 -5.39 12.48
N ALA A 49 7.85 -4.15 12.01
CA ALA A 49 7.14 -3.72 10.81
C ALA A 49 7.59 -4.50 9.56
N ASN A 50 8.91 -4.75 9.43
CA ASN A 50 9.45 -5.56 8.34
C ASN A 50 9.08 -7.04 8.47
N LEU A 51 9.09 -7.60 9.69
CA LEU A 51 8.67 -8.98 9.92
C LEU A 51 7.20 -9.19 9.52
N ALA A 52 6.31 -8.32 10.00
CA ALA A 52 4.90 -8.36 9.64
C ALA A 52 4.73 -8.25 8.12
N ARG A 53 5.41 -7.29 7.49
CA ARG A 53 5.41 -7.12 6.03
C ARG A 53 5.85 -8.40 5.32
N ASN A 54 6.95 -9.03 5.74
CA ASN A 54 7.45 -10.25 5.11
C ASN A 54 6.47 -11.42 5.24
N ILE A 55 5.81 -11.57 6.39
CA ILE A 55 4.78 -12.59 6.59
C ILE A 55 3.62 -12.36 5.61
N PHE A 56 3.11 -11.13 5.51
CA PHE A 56 2.05 -10.79 4.56
C PHE A 56 2.47 -10.99 3.11
N TRP A 57 3.72 -10.67 2.74
CA TRP A 57 4.25 -10.93 1.40
C TRP A 57 4.36 -12.41 1.08
N ALA A 58 4.82 -13.23 2.03
CA ALA A 58 4.95 -14.67 1.86
C ALA A 58 3.57 -15.31 1.67
N VAL A 59 2.62 -15.03 2.56
CA VAL A 59 1.25 -15.55 2.48
C VAL A 59 0.54 -15.02 1.23
N GLY A 60 0.66 -13.73 0.96
CA GLY A 60 0.05 -13.06 -0.19
C GLY A 60 0.52 -13.65 -1.51
N SER A 61 1.80 -13.99 -1.64
CA SER A 61 2.35 -14.63 -2.85
C SER A 61 1.80 -16.04 -3.05
N SER A 62 1.69 -16.85 -1.99
CA SER A 62 1.09 -18.18 -2.06
C SER A 62 -0.39 -18.13 -2.44
N VAL A 63 -1.16 -17.23 -1.82
CA VAL A 63 -2.58 -17.03 -2.12
C VAL A 63 -2.78 -16.51 -3.54
N ALA A 64 -1.94 -15.58 -4.00
CA ALA A 64 -1.98 -15.07 -5.37
C ALA A 64 -1.72 -16.19 -6.39
N GLY A 65 -0.72 -17.04 -6.16
CA GLY A 65 -0.43 -18.19 -7.03
C GLY A 65 -1.62 -19.16 -7.12
N PHE A 66 -2.24 -19.48 -5.98
CA PHE A 66 -3.44 -20.33 -5.94
C PHE A 66 -4.62 -19.73 -6.72
N LEU A 67 -4.87 -18.42 -6.54
CA LEU A 67 -5.95 -17.70 -7.25
C LEU A 67 -5.71 -17.65 -8.76
N MET A 68 -4.45 -17.50 -9.19
CA MET A 68 -4.09 -17.50 -10.62
C MET A 68 -4.34 -18.87 -11.26
N GLN A 69 -4.08 -19.95 -10.53
CA GLN A 69 -4.28 -21.32 -11.03
C GLN A 69 -5.74 -21.76 -11.05
N ASN A 70 -6.54 -21.37 -10.05
CA ASN A 70 -7.89 -21.92 -9.85
C ASN A 70 -9.03 -20.96 -10.22
N VAL A 71 -8.79 -19.65 -10.29
CA VAL A 71 -9.83 -18.64 -10.53
C VAL A 71 -9.60 -17.92 -11.85
N ALA A 72 -8.56 -17.07 -11.92
CA ALA A 72 -8.19 -16.34 -13.12
C ALA A 72 -6.82 -15.70 -12.93
N PHE A 73 -6.05 -15.56 -14.02
CA PHE A 73 -4.74 -14.90 -13.99
C PHE A 73 -4.81 -13.45 -13.48
N SER A 74 -5.93 -12.76 -13.72
CA SER A 74 -6.18 -11.38 -13.27
C SER A 74 -6.72 -11.28 -11.84
N ALA A 75 -7.09 -12.39 -11.18
CA ALA A 75 -7.75 -12.38 -9.89
C ALA A 75 -6.95 -11.67 -8.78
N PRO A 76 -5.62 -11.90 -8.61
CA PRO A 76 -4.86 -11.18 -7.59
C PRO A 76 -4.82 -9.67 -7.83
N LEU A 77 -4.85 -9.25 -9.11
CA LEU A 77 -4.81 -7.84 -9.48
C LEU A 77 -6.12 -7.13 -9.08
N VAL A 78 -7.26 -7.79 -9.34
CA VAL A 78 -8.59 -7.27 -8.99
C VAL A 78 -8.79 -7.26 -7.48
N ILE A 79 -8.45 -8.36 -6.79
CA ILE A 79 -8.58 -8.47 -5.34
C ILE A 79 -7.64 -7.49 -4.63
N GLY A 80 -6.36 -7.43 -5.03
CA GLY A 80 -5.39 -6.51 -4.46
C GLY A 80 -5.74 -5.04 -4.72
N GLY A 81 -6.20 -4.73 -5.94
CA GLY A 81 -6.69 -3.38 -6.28
C GLY A 81 -7.93 -2.98 -5.49
N GLY A 82 -8.91 -3.87 -5.39
CA GLY A 82 -10.13 -3.66 -4.60
C GLY A 82 -9.85 -3.49 -3.10
N ALA A 83 -8.93 -4.28 -2.55
CA ALA A 83 -8.49 -4.16 -1.17
C ALA A 83 -7.83 -2.79 -0.91
N LYS A 84 -6.97 -2.31 -1.82
CA LYS A 84 -6.36 -0.98 -1.68
C LYS A 84 -7.40 0.14 -1.74
N ILE A 85 -8.30 0.12 -2.72
CA ILE A 85 -9.39 1.13 -2.81
C ILE A 85 -10.26 1.12 -1.55
N SER A 86 -10.57 -0.07 -1.02
CA SER A 86 -11.35 -0.20 0.21
C SER A 86 -10.62 0.39 1.41
N TYR A 87 -9.32 0.14 1.53
CA TYR A 87 -8.48 0.75 2.56
C TYR A 87 -8.46 2.27 2.46
N ASP A 88 -8.22 2.82 1.26
CA ASP A 88 -8.19 4.27 1.04
C ASP A 88 -9.54 4.92 1.36
N LEU A 89 -10.66 4.26 1.01
CA LEU A 89 -12.00 4.75 1.30
C LEU A 89 -12.35 4.68 2.79
N LEU A 90 -11.90 3.63 3.49
CA LEU A 90 -12.06 3.50 4.95
C LEU A 90 -11.22 4.55 5.67
N LEU A 91 -9.97 4.77 5.23
CA LEU A 91 -9.10 5.81 5.74
C LEU A 91 -9.73 7.19 5.53
N TYR A 92 -10.18 7.49 4.30
CA TYR A 92 -10.90 8.72 4.01
C TYR A 92 -12.14 8.90 4.89
N ARG A 93 -12.97 7.85 5.06
CA ARG A 93 -14.13 7.92 5.96
C ARG A 93 -13.75 8.16 7.41
N ALA A 94 -12.67 7.56 7.89
CA ALA A 94 -12.21 7.73 9.26
C ALA A 94 -11.68 9.16 9.49
N PHE A 95 -10.91 9.69 8.56
CA PHE A 95 -10.23 10.98 8.73
C PHE A 95 -11.01 12.18 8.16
N ARG A 96 -12.05 12.00 7.33
CA ARG A 96 -12.80 13.13 6.72
C ARG A 96 -13.48 14.07 7.72
N ASN A 97 -13.70 13.61 8.95
CA ASN A 97 -14.34 14.39 10.01
C ASN A 97 -13.37 14.76 11.14
N LEU A 98 -12.09 14.34 11.05
CA LEU A 98 -11.05 14.75 11.98
C LEU A 98 -10.26 15.89 11.35
N ALA A 99 -10.40 17.10 11.91
CA ALA A 99 -9.49 18.19 11.59
C ALA A 99 -8.06 17.80 12.02
N PRO A 100 -7.05 17.91 11.14
CA PRO A 100 -5.66 17.64 11.49
C PRO A 100 -5.26 18.46 12.74
N PRO A 101 -4.53 17.88 13.72
CA PRO A 101 -4.08 18.60 14.91
C PRO A 101 -3.23 19.84 14.59
N GLU A 102 -2.64 19.89 13.40
CA GLU A 102 -1.81 20.99 12.89
C GLU A 102 -2.61 22.26 12.54
N GLU A 103 -3.93 22.15 12.34
CA GLU A 103 -4.81 23.30 12.06
C GLU A 103 -5.55 23.81 13.30
N GLN A 104 -5.34 23.20 14.48
CA GLN A 104 -5.99 23.62 15.74
C GLN A 104 -5.21 24.72 16.50
N SER A 105 -4.07 25.17 15.97
CA SER A 105 -3.26 26.24 16.56
C SER A 105 -3.13 27.45 15.61
N THR A 106 -4.25 28.00 15.15
CA THR A 106 -4.31 29.39 14.67
C THR A 106 -5.45 30.12 15.35
#